data_AF-A0AAJ2LU02-F1
#
_entry.id   AF-A0AAJ2LU02-F1
#
_cell.length_a   1.000
_cell.length_b   1.000
_cell.length_c   1.000
_cell.angle_alpha   90.00
_cell.angle_beta   90.00
_cell.angle_gamma   90.00
#
_symmetry.space_group_name_H-M   'P 1'
#
loop_
_entity.id
_entity.type
_entity.pdbx_description
1 polymer ?
#
loop_
_entity_poly.entity_id
_entity_poly.type
_entity_poly.pdbx_seq_one_letter_code
_entity_poly.pdbx_strand_id
1 'polypeptide(L)'
;MSQLWQARFFTTVNHLRDLPKTSVPEIAFAGRSNAGKSSAINVLCNQKRLAFASKTPGRTQHINYFSLGGAHVGQHRNDEARPDEIRAMLVDLPGYGYAEVSGSAKHHWQALLGDYVRQREQLAALVMIVDSRRPFTDLDIQMIEWFAPTGKPIHCILSKADKLNRNESTNALRQAQTFLQSYVDADGQPFPFTAQLFSALKRIGLEEANDKILELAGLNQPLETAEPVAPAALANEGVGSADTNTPQA
;
A
#
# COMPACT_ATOMS: atom_id res chain seq x y z
N MET A 1 -16.71 -7.29 0.10
CA MET A 1 -16.26 -6.85 1.44
C MET A 1 -14.79 -6.50 1.33
N SER A 2 -14.38 -5.30 1.79
CA SER A 2 -12.96 -4.87 1.77
C SER A 2 -12.08 -5.90 2.46
N GLN A 3 -10.89 -6.19 1.93
CA GLN A 3 -9.91 -7.08 2.58
C GLN A 3 -8.95 -6.32 3.51
N LEU A 4 -8.94 -4.97 3.47
CA LEU A 4 -8.01 -4.15 4.24
C LEU A 4 -8.14 -4.31 5.77
N TRP A 5 -9.28 -4.80 6.28
CA TRP A 5 -9.43 -5.08 7.71
C TRP A 5 -8.51 -6.19 8.23
N GLN A 6 -7.98 -7.01 7.33
CA GLN A 6 -7.00 -8.03 7.66
C GLN A 6 -5.62 -7.45 7.96
N ALA A 7 -5.41 -6.14 7.76
CA ALA A 7 -4.10 -5.54 7.94
C ALA A 7 -3.54 -5.77 9.36
N ARG A 8 -2.25 -6.11 9.49
CA ARG A 8 -1.57 -6.30 10.78
C ARG A 8 -0.26 -5.54 10.79
N PHE A 9 0.13 -5.01 11.94
CA PHE A 9 1.48 -4.46 12.10
C PHE A 9 2.51 -5.56 11.83
N PHE A 10 3.49 -5.25 10.98
CA PHE A 10 4.55 -6.17 10.59
C PHE A 10 5.89 -5.74 11.18
N THR A 11 6.36 -4.53 10.85
CA THR A 11 7.61 -3.99 11.42
C THR A 11 7.70 -2.48 11.29
N THR A 12 8.68 -1.89 11.98
CA THR A 12 9.06 -0.48 11.89
C THR A 12 10.51 -0.37 11.44
N VAL A 13 10.77 0.49 10.46
CA VAL A 13 12.07 0.64 9.80
C VAL A 13 12.58 2.08 9.93
N ASN A 14 13.87 2.21 10.24
CA ASN A 14 14.53 3.51 10.41
C ASN A 14 15.50 3.84 9.28
N HIS A 15 16.04 2.82 8.60
CA HIS A 15 17.02 2.98 7.53
C HIS A 15 16.66 2.09 6.34
N LEU A 16 16.97 2.55 5.12
CA LEU A 16 16.61 1.83 3.88
C LEU A 16 17.22 0.42 3.80
N ARG A 17 18.37 0.20 4.43
CA ARG A 17 19.02 -1.13 4.50
C ARG A 17 18.23 -2.15 5.32
N ASP A 18 17.36 -1.67 6.21
CA ASP A 18 16.56 -2.50 7.13
C ASP A 18 15.13 -2.73 6.58
N LEU A 19 14.86 -2.34 5.32
CA LEU A 19 13.58 -2.61 4.68
C LEU A 19 13.34 -4.13 4.54
N PRO A 20 12.11 -4.61 4.77
CA PRO A 20 11.77 -6.02 4.60
C PRO A 20 12.16 -6.54 3.22
N LYS A 21 12.70 -7.76 3.14
CA LYS A 21 13.02 -8.41 1.86
C LYS A 21 11.84 -9.25 1.38
N THR A 22 10.74 -8.59 1.06
CA THR A 22 9.52 -9.25 0.54
C THR A 22 9.45 -9.19 -0.98
N SER A 23 8.68 -10.10 -1.58
CA SER A 23 8.38 -10.14 -3.02
C SER A 23 6.97 -9.63 -3.34
N VAL A 24 6.19 -9.23 -2.33
CA VAL A 24 4.80 -8.78 -2.48
C VAL A 24 4.73 -7.28 -2.78
N PRO A 25 3.66 -6.81 -3.46
CA PRO A 25 3.47 -5.39 -3.73
C PRO A 25 3.30 -4.57 -2.44
N GLU A 26 3.89 -3.38 -2.43
CA GLU A 26 3.80 -2.39 -1.37
C GLU A 26 2.97 -1.18 -1.83
N ILE A 27 2.01 -0.76 -1.01
CA ILE A 27 1.22 0.47 -1.20
C ILE A 27 1.62 1.46 -0.12
N ALA A 28 2.37 2.50 -0.51
CA ALA A 28 2.84 3.50 0.44
C ALA A 28 1.83 4.61 0.64
N PHE A 29 1.57 4.97 1.90
CA PHE A 29 0.79 6.13 2.31
C PHE A 29 1.73 7.26 2.66
N ALA A 30 1.58 8.36 1.96
CA ALA A 30 2.33 9.58 2.15
C ALA A 30 1.37 10.72 2.50
N GLY A 31 1.85 11.70 3.26
CA GLY A 31 1.07 12.91 3.51
C GLY A 31 1.75 13.82 4.52
N ARG A 32 1.50 15.12 4.42
CA ARG A 32 2.09 16.12 5.32
C ARG A 32 1.82 15.86 6.79
N SER A 33 0.59 15.46 7.11
CA SER A 33 0.12 15.27 8.47
C SER A 33 0.06 13.78 8.83
N ASN A 34 0.85 13.37 9.83
CA ASN A 34 0.72 12.04 10.43
C ASN A 34 -0.70 11.77 10.95
N ALA A 35 -1.33 12.75 11.61
CA ALA A 35 -2.70 12.58 12.10
C ALA A 35 -3.70 12.23 10.98
N GLY A 36 -3.73 13.00 9.89
CA GLY A 36 -4.61 12.73 8.74
C GLY A 36 -4.34 11.37 8.08
N LYS A 37 -3.06 11.04 7.87
CA LYS A 37 -2.63 9.77 7.27
C LYS A 37 -2.97 8.56 8.14
N SER A 38 -2.59 8.56 9.41
CA SER A 38 -2.91 7.46 10.32
C SER A 38 -4.42 7.33 10.55
N SER A 39 -5.18 8.43 10.58
CA SER A 39 -6.65 8.37 10.61
C SER A 39 -7.24 7.71 9.36
N ALA A 40 -6.71 8.02 8.17
CA ALA A 40 -7.14 7.38 6.94
C ALA A 40 -6.85 5.87 6.95
N ILE A 41 -5.61 5.46 7.27
CA ILE A 41 -5.21 4.05 7.36
C ILE A 41 -6.12 3.28 8.33
N ASN A 42 -6.34 3.81 9.53
CA ASN A 42 -7.18 3.19 10.54
C ASN A 42 -8.64 3.00 10.07
N VAL A 43 -9.22 4.02 9.41
CA VAL A 43 -10.60 3.93 8.90
C VAL A 43 -10.71 2.96 7.71
N LEU A 44 -9.75 2.98 6.78
CA LEU A 44 -9.67 2.06 5.64
C LEU A 44 -9.54 0.61 6.11
N CYS A 45 -8.69 0.36 7.11
CA CYS A 45 -8.48 -0.96 7.68
C CYS A 45 -9.53 -1.33 8.75
N ASN A 46 -10.57 -0.52 8.99
CA ASN A 46 -11.57 -0.75 10.03
C ASN A 46 -10.97 -1.09 11.41
N GLN A 47 -9.89 -0.41 11.79
CA GLN A 47 -9.12 -0.64 13.03
C GLN A 47 -8.88 0.68 13.76
N LYS A 48 -8.90 0.65 15.10
CA LYS A 48 -8.76 1.88 15.92
C LYS A 48 -7.31 2.26 16.22
N ARG A 49 -6.38 1.29 16.20
CA ARG A 49 -5.01 1.44 16.70
C ARG A 49 -4.00 0.66 15.85
N LEU A 50 -4.21 0.60 14.53
CA LEU A 50 -3.25 0.00 13.61
C LEU A 50 -2.09 0.97 13.37
N ALA A 51 -2.42 2.15 12.84
CA ALA A 51 -1.46 3.24 12.64
C ALA A 51 -1.54 4.22 13.81
N PHE A 52 -0.43 4.37 14.54
CA PHE A 52 -0.34 5.31 15.66
C PHE A 52 0.06 6.70 15.19
N ALA A 53 -0.86 7.66 15.28
CA ALA A 53 -0.52 9.07 15.15
C ALA A 53 0.25 9.54 16.40
N SER A 54 1.58 9.49 16.39
CA SER A 54 2.35 10.18 17.43
C SER A 54 2.21 11.69 17.25
N LYS A 55 1.72 12.37 18.30
CA LYS A 55 1.73 13.83 18.39
C LYS A 55 3.07 14.39 18.88
N THR A 56 3.97 13.53 19.39
CA THR A 56 5.29 13.93 19.89
C THR A 56 6.23 14.21 18.71
N PRO A 57 6.74 15.46 18.57
CA PRO A 57 7.76 15.79 17.58
C PRO A 57 8.98 14.87 17.72
N GLY A 58 9.52 14.39 16.60
CA GLY A 58 10.68 13.47 16.58
C GLY A 58 10.35 11.98 16.75
N ARG A 59 9.12 11.59 17.09
CA ARG A 59 8.74 10.16 17.28
C ARG A 59 8.20 9.47 16.03
N THR A 60 7.94 10.22 14.95
CA THR A 60 7.49 9.66 13.67
C THR A 60 8.64 9.74 12.68
N GLN A 61 9.78 9.14 13.05
CA GLN A 61 10.98 9.03 12.23
C GLN A 61 11.04 7.73 11.39
N HIS A 62 9.95 6.97 11.34
CA HIS A 62 10.01 5.58 10.94
C HIS A 62 8.98 5.26 9.86
N ILE A 63 9.35 4.32 8.99
CA ILE A 63 8.47 3.69 8.03
C ILE A 63 7.80 2.51 8.74
N ASN A 64 6.47 2.48 8.79
CA ASN A 64 5.76 1.34 9.39
C ASN A 64 5.17 0.47 8.29
N TYR A 65 5.41 -0.83 8.39
CA TYR A 65 4.86 -1.85 7.50
C TYR A 65 3.67 -2.52 8.16
N PHE A 66 2.60 -2.70 7.37
CA PHE A 66 1.44 -3.49 7.75
C PHE A 66 1.20 -4.57 6.69
N SER A 67 1.19 -5.83 7.09
CA SER A 67 0.88 -6.94 6.18
C SER A 67 -0.60 -6.94 5.81
N LEU A 68 -0.92 -7.37 4.60
CA LEU A 68 -2.27 -7.60 4.12
C LEU A 68 -2.38 -9.04 3.60
N GLY A 69 -3.30 -9.82 4.18
CA GLY A 69 -3.32 -11.28 4.04
C GLY A 69 -2.50 -11.99 5.13
N GLY A 70 -2.59 -13.32 5.19
CA GLY A 70 -1.78 -14.15 6.08
C GLY A 70 -2.06 -14.10 7.59
N ALA A 71 -3.14 -13.43 7.99
CA ALA A 71 -3.74 -13.64 9.30
C ALA A 71 -4.87 -14.64 9.10
N HIS A 72 -4.92 -15.73 9.88
CA HIS A 72 -6.04 -16.68 9.86
C HIS A 72 -7.35 -15.91 9.87
N VAL A 73 -8.01 -15.91 8.71
CA VAL A 73 -9.02 -14.93 8.35
C VAL A 73 -10.24 -15.17 9.25
N GLY A 74 -10.40 -14.34 10.28
CA GLY A 74 -11.71 -14.11 10.89
C GLY A 74 -11.89 -14.42 12.38
N GLN A 75 -10.94 -15.07 13.08
CA GLN A 75 -11.20 -15.49 14.48
C GLN A 75 -10.35 -14.80 15.56
N HIS A 76 -9.11 -14.39 15.27
CA HIS A 76 -8.26 -13.73 16.27
C HIS A 76 -7.55 -12.49 15.69
N ARG A 77 -7.84 -11.31 16.27
CA ARG A 77 -7.23 -10.03 15.86
C ARG A 77 -5.74 -9.90 16.22
N ASN A 78 -5.23 -10.82 17.05
CA ASN A 78 -3.88 -10.77 17.61
C ASN A 78 -2.93 -11.81 17.02
N ASP A 79 -3.38 -12.63 16.06
CA ASP A 79 -2.50 -13.62 15.43
C ASP A 79 -1.38 -12.93 14.66
N GLU A 80 -0.17 -13.45 14.81
CA GLU A 80 0.99 -12.99 14.04
C GLU A 80 0.76 -13.27 12.54
N ALA A 81 1.17 -12.32 11.70
CA ALA A 81 1.10 -12.50 10.26
C ALA A 81 2.08 -13.60 9.83
N ARG A 82 1.59 -14.59 9.07
CA ARG A 82 2.42 -15.61 8.44
C ARG A 82 3.10 -15.02 7.21
N PRO A 83 4.45 -14.85 7.19
CA PRO A 83 5.14 -14.15 6.11
C PRO A 83 4.90 -14.74 4.72
N ASP A 84 4.71 -16.05 4.65
CA ASP A 84 4.42 -16.85 3.45
C ASP A 84 3.01 -16.62 2.88
N GLU A 85 2.07 -16.12 3.68
CA GLU A 85 0.69 -15.86 3.28
C GLU A 85 0.40 -14.37 3.05
N ILE A 86 1.39 -13.49 3.24
CA ILE A 86 1.24 -12.06 2.96
C ILE A 86 1.05 -11.89 1.45
N ARG A 87 0.01 -11.14 1.07
CA ARG A 87 -0.31 -10.89 -0.35
C ARG A 87 0.11 -9.49 -0.80
N ALA A 88 0.12 -8.54 0.12
CA ALA A 88 0.59 -7.17 -0.10
C ALA A 88 1.00 -6.54 1.24
N MET A 89 1.62 -5.37 1.17
CA MET A 89 1.98 -4.56 2.35
C MET A 89 1.41 -3.15 2.19
N LEU A 90 0.84 -2.61 3.26
CA LEU A 90 0.58 -1.17 3.39
C LEU A 90 1.76 -0.54 4.13
N VAL A 91 2.27 0.57 3.62
CA VAL A 91 3.46 1.22 4.18
C VAL A 91 3.11 2.63 4.62
N ASP A 92 3.14 2.91 5.92
CA ASP A 92 2.94 4.25 6.46
C ASP A 92 4.28 4.99 6.48
N LEU A 93 4.47 5.85 5.47
CA LEU A 93 5.63 6.73 5.42
C LEU A 93 5.50 7.82 6.49
N PRO A 94 6.61 8.35 7.00
CA PRO A 94 6.57 9.53 7.85
C PRO A 94 5.86 10.73 7.22
N GLY A 95 5.29 11.57 8.06
CA GLY A 95 4.73 12.85 7.64
C GLY A 95 5.83 13.85 7.32
N TYR A 96 5.87 14.33 6.08
CA TYR A 96 6.88 15.29 5.60
C TYR A 96 6.52 16.76 5.90
N GLY A 97 5.37 17.03 6.50
CA GLY A 97 4.89 18.40 6.76
C GLY A 97 5.39 19.06 8.05
N TYR A 98 6.28 18.41 8.81
CA TYR A 98 6.77 18.95 10.08
C TYR A 98 7.79 20.07 9.85
N ALA A 99 7.42 21.29 10.21
CA ALA A 99 8.25 22.50 10.13
C ALA A 99 9.33 22.59 11.24
N GLU A 100 9.25 21.74 12.26
CA GLU A 100 10.06 21.86 13.50
C GLU A 100 11.24 20.88 13.61
N VAL A 101 11.53 20.09 12.57
CA VAL A 101 12.71 19.22 12.63
C VAL A 101 13.96 20.02 12.31
N SER A 102 15.01 19.87 13.12
CA SER A 102 16.32 20.49 12.88
C SER A 102 16.82 20.22 11.46
N GLY A 103 17.58 21.16 10.90
CA GLY A 103 17.98 21.12 9.49
C GLY A 103 18.55 19.77 9.05
N SER A 104 19.42 19.14 9.83
CA SER A 104 20.03 17.83 9.49
C SER A 104 19.01 16.69 9.39
N ALA A 105 18.05 16.63 10.31
CA ALA A 105 17.02 15.60 10.32
C ALA A 105 16.02 15.78 9.17
N LYS A 106 15.73 17.03 8.76
CA LYS A 106 14.93 17.31 7.56
C LYS A 106 15.62 16.80 6.29
N HIS A 107 16.92 17.06 6.12
CA HIS A 107 17.67 16.59 4.95
C HIS A 107 17.78 15.07 4.91
N HIS A 108 18.10 14.43 6.05
CA HIS A 108 18.13 12.98 6.14
C HIS A 108 16.79 12.36 5.72
N TRP A 109 15.69 12.97 6.16
CA TRP A 109 14.36 12.52 5.81
C TRP A 109 14.00 12.69 4.35
N GLN A 110 14.32 13.85 3.77
CA GLN A 110 14.09 14.10 2.35
C GLN A 110 14.89 13.13 1.48
N ALA A 111 16.14 12.84 1.86
CA ALA A 111 16.96 11.84 1.19
C ALA A 111 16.33 10.44 1.31
N LEU A 112 16.00 10.00 2.53
CA LEU A 112 15.41 8.69 2.79
C LEU A 112 14.10 8.49 2.04
N LEU A 113 13.17 9.45 2.12
CA LEU A 113 11.89 9.38 1.40
C LEU A 113 12.09 9.40 -0.11
N GLY A 114 12.93 10.30 -0.62
CA GLY A 114 13.21 10.39 -2.05
C GLY A 114 13.80 9.09 -2.59
N ASP A 115 14.77 8.51 -1.90
CA ASP A 115 15.40 7.26 -2.31
C ASP A 115 14.44 6.08 -2.20
N TYR A 116 13.66 6.01 -1.12
CA TYR A 116 12.60 5.00 -0.97
C TYR A 116 11.62 5.03 -2.15
N VAL A 117 11.02 6.19 -2.44
CA VAL A 117 9.96 6.27 -3.47
C VAL A 117 10.51 6.06 -4.88
N ARG A 118 11.77 6.42 -5.14
CA ARG A 118 12.43 6.22 -6.44
C ARG A 118 12.90 4.79 -6.68
N GLN A 119 13.43 4.13 -5.65
CA GLN A 119 14.24 2.93 -5.83
C GLN A 119 13.58 1.65 -5.30
N ARG A 120 12.53 1.75 -4.48
CA ARG A 120 11.87 0.56 -3.92
C ARG A 120 11.12 -0.20 -5.02
N GLU A 121 11.67 -1.33 -5.42
CA GLU A 121 11.12 -2.17 -6.49
C GLU A 121 9.69 -2.63 -6.19
N GLN A 122 9.46 -3.10 -4.96
CA GLN A 122 8.17 -3.60 -4.45
C GLN A 122 7.08 -2.52 -4.38
N LEU A 123 7.46 -1.24 -4.33
CA LEU A 123 6.51 -0.13 -4.21
C LEU A 123 5.67 -0.07 -5.47
N ALA A 124 4.43 -0.56 -5.43
CA ALA A 124 3.55 -0.67 -6.58
C ALA A 124 2.79 0.63 -6.85
N ALA A 125 2.43 1.36 -5.79
CA ALA A 125 1.72 2.64 -5.91
C ALA A 125 1.91 3.53 -4.68
N LEU A 126 1.67 4.83 -4.87
CA LEU A 126 1.69 5.84 -3.81
C LEU A 126 0.28 6.39 -3.55
N VAL A 127 -0.19 6.29 -2.32
CA VAL A 127 -1.42 6.92 -1.84
C VAL A 127 -1.08 8.22 -1.12
N MET A 128 -1.40 9.35 -1.76
CA MET A 128 -1.09 10.69 -1.26
C MET A 128 -2.28 11.25 -0.47
N ILE A 129 -2.13 11.41 0.84
CA ILE A 129 -3.13 12.02 1.73
C ILE A 129 -2.88 13.53 1.80
N VAL A 130 -3.73 14.31 1.11
CA VAL A 130 -3.65 15.78 1.06
C VAL A 130 -4.90 16.40 1.70
N ASP A 131 -4.79 17.58 2.30
CA ASP A 131 -5.94 18.28 2.91
C ASP A 131 -6.75 18.96 1.80
N SER A 132 -8.04 18.61 1.64
CA SER A 132 -8.88 19.10 0.54
C SER A 132 -9.03 20.63 0.50
N ARG A 133 -8.79 21.31 1.62
CA ARG A 133 -8.87 22.78 1.72
C ARG A 133 -7.65 23.49 1.11
N ARG A 134 -6.51 22.80 1.02
CA ARG A 134 -5.22 23.31 0.51
C ARG A 134 -4.41 22.16 -0.11
N PRO A 135 -4.84 21.62 -1.27
CA PRO A 135 -4.16 20.52 -1.92
C PRO A 135 -2.85 20.99 -2.59
N PHE A 136 -1.90 20.07 -2.74
CA PHE A 136 -0.62 20.23 -3.48
C PHE A 136 0.26 21.42 -3.06
N THR A 137 0.77 21.39 -1.83
CA THR A 137 1.87 22.28 -1.44
C THR A 137 3.20 21.84 -2.06
N ASP A 138 4.23 22.69 -1.98
CA ASP A 138 5.57 22.39 -2.53
C ASP A 138 6.13 21.02 -2.11
N LEU A 139 5.86 20.59 -0.87
CA LEU A 139 6.31 19.28 -0.39
C LEU A 139 5.50 18.11 -0.99
N ASP A 140 4.21 18.32 -1.25
CA ASP A 140 3.38 17.34 -1.95
C ASP A 140 3.84 17.21 -3.40
N ILE A 141 4.13 18.34 -4.06
CA ILE A 141 4.67 18.40 -5.42
C ILE A 141 6.01 17.69 -5.47
N GLN A 142 6.94 18.01 -4.56
CA GLN A 142 8.24 17.36 -4.49
C GLN A 142 8.14 15.83 -4.38
N MET A 143 7.17 15.32 -3.63
CA MET A 143 6.96 13.88 -3.51
C MET A 143 6.42 13.25 -4.80
N ILE A 144 5.51 13.94 -5.50
CA ILE A 144 5.04 13.53 -6.82
C ILE A 144 6.20 13.51 -7.81
N GLU A 145 7.03 14.56 -7.85
CA GLU A 145 8.19 14.67 -8.73
C GLU A 145 9.25 13.59 -8.47
N TRP A 146 9.42 13.16 -7.22
CA TRP A 146 10.29 12.02 -6.93
C TRP A 146 9.72 10.69 -7.40
N PHE A 147 8.40 10.52 -7.40
CA PHE A 147 7.76 9.25 -7.74
C PHE A 147 7.40 9.14 -9.22
N ALA A 148 7.08 10.24 -9.90
CA ALA A 148 6.64 10.26 -11.30
C ALA A 148 7.59 9.56 -12.27
N PRO A 149 8.94 9.69 -12.16
CA PRO A 149 9.86 8.97 -13.03
C PRO A 149 9.76 7.43 -12.96
N THR A 150 9.11 6.88 -11.94
CA THR A 150 8.87 5.43 -11.84
C THR A 150 7.77 4.95 -12.81
N GLY A 151 6.93 5.86 -13.33
CA GLY A 151 5.75 5.54 -14.13
C GLY A 151 4.61 4.85 -13.35
N LYS A 152 4.78 4.61 -12.05
CA LYS A 152 3.83 3.87 -11.21
C LYS A 152 2.66 4.76 -10.75
N PRO A 153 1.49 4.18 -10.41
CA PRO A 153 0.31 4.95 -10.05
C PRO A 153 0.43 5.79 -8.77
N ILE A 154 -0.16 6.98 -8.81
CA ILE A 154 -0.45 7.81 -7.64
C ILE A 154 -1.97 7.89 -7.46
N HIS A 155 -2.44 7.69 -6.23
CA HIS A 155 -3.82 7.94 -5.87
C HIS A 155 -3.91 8.98 -4.75
N CYS A 156 -4.42 10.16 -5.08
CA CYS A 156 -4.58 11.28 -4.16
C CYS A 156 -5.92 11.21 -3.42
N ILE A 157 -5.85 11.07 -2.11
CA ILE A 157 -6.99 11.16 -1.20
C ILE A 157 -7.09 12.59 -0.67
N LEU A 158 -8.07 13.35 -1.15
CA LEU A 158 -8.42 14.69 -0.66
C LEU A 158 -9.16 14.57 0.69
N SER A 159 -8.39 14.46 1.76
CA SER A 159 -8.86 14.28 3.13
C SER A 159 -9.62 15.50 3.67
N LYS A 160 -10.43 15.28 4.71
CA LYS A 160 -11.26 16.30 5.38
C LYS A 160 -12.28 16.96 4.44
N ALA A 161 -12.82 16.20 3.48
CA ALA A 161 -13.90 16.65 2.60
C ALA A 161 -15.14 17.14 3.38
N ASP A 162 -15.35 16.69 4.62
CA ASP A 162 -16.41 17.19 5.52
C ASP A 162 -16.27 18.67 5.91
N LYS A 163 -15.13 19.30 5.61
CA LYS A 163 -14.87 20.72 5.87
C LYS A 163 -15.20 21.62 4.69
N LEU A 164 -15.58 21.05 3.55
CA LEU A 164 -15.95 21.76 2.35
C LEU A 164 -17.45 21.62 2.11
N ASN A 165 -18.07 22.67 1.56
CA ASN A 165 -19.39 22.55 0.98
C ASN A 165 -19.35 21.79 -0.36
N ARG A 166 -20.51 21.53 -0.97
CA ARG A 166 -20.60 20.75 -2.21
C ARG A 166 -19.82 21.38 -3.37
N ASN A 167 -19.95 22.69 -3.56
CA ASN A 167 -19.28 23.40 -4.66
C ASN A 167 -17.76 23.44 -4.45
N GLU A 168 -17.32 23.72 -3.22
CA GLU A 168 -15.91 23.67 -2.84
C GLU A 168 -15.31 22.29 -3.06
N SER A 169 -16.03 21.23 -2.66
CA SER A 169 -15.59 19.84 -2.83
C SER A 169 -15.42 19.47 -4.30
N THR A 170 -16.41 19.81 -5.15
CA THR A 170 -16.34 19.59 -6.60
C THR A 170 -15.17 20.36 -7.22
N ASN A 171 -14.98 21.62 -6.82
CA ASN A 171 -13.89 22.44 -7.32
C ASN A 171 -12.52 21.90 -6.90
N ALA A 172 -12.36 21.49 -5.64
CA ALA A 172 -11.13 20.90 -5.13
C ALA A 172 -10.76 19.61 -5.87
N LEU A 173 -11.76 18.73 -6.10
CA LEU A 173 -11.55 17.51 -6.87
C LEU A 173 -11.15 17.80 -8.31
N ARG A 174 -11.85 18.71 -9.00
CA ARG A 174 -11.54 19.09 -10.38
C ARG A 174 -10.14 19.69 -10.51
N GLN A 175 -9.76 20.58 -9.60
CA GLN A 175 -8.42 21.18 -9.58
C GLN A 175 -7.35 20.11 -9.37
N ALA A 176 -7.59 19.17 -8.45
CA ALA A 176 -6.66 18.08 -8.19
C ALA A 176 -6.50 17.16 -9.41
N GLN A 177 -7.59 16.77 -10.05
CA GLN A 177 -7.55 15.97 -11.27
C GLN A 177 -6.81 16.69 -12.41
N THR A 178 -7.07 17.99 -12.61
CA THR A 178 -6.39 18.80 -13.62
C THR A 178 -4.88 18.89 -13.36
N PHE A 179 -4.50 19.12 -12.10
CA PHE A 179 -3.09 19.18 -11.68
C PHE A 179 -2.39 17.83 -11.89
N LEU A 180 -3.02 16.71 -11.55
CA LEU A 180 -2.42 15.39 -11.75
C LEU A 180 -2.31 15.02 -13.24
N GLN A 181 -3.28 15.42 -14.06
CA GLN A 181 -3.28 15.18 -15.51
C GLN A 181 -2.20 15.99 -16.26
N SER A 182 -1.64 17.04 -15.66
CA SER A 182 -0.52 17.76 -16.28
C SER A 182 0.79 16.99 -16.24
N TYR A 183 0.88 15.92 -15.43
CA TYR A 183 2.02 15.02 -15.42
C TYR A 183 1.87 14.00 -16.55
N VAL A 184 2.75 14.09 -17.53
CA VAL A 184 2.77 13.23 -18.71
C VAL A 184 4.13 12.55 -18.85
N ASP A 185 4.15 11.38 -19.47
CA ASP A 185 5.38 10.68 -19.84
C ASP A 185 6.06 11.31 -21.07
N ALA A 186 7.13 10.68 -21.55
CA ALA A 186 7.90 11.16 -22.69
C ALA A 186 7.10 11.21 -24.01
N ASP A 187 6.03 10.40 -24.12
CA ASP A 187 5.15 10.34 -25.28
C ASP A 187 3.93 11.26 -25.14
N GLY A 188 3.89 12.06 -24.06
CA GLY A 188 2.78 12.98 -23.76
C GLY A 188 1.54 12.27 -23.22
N GLN A 189 1.61 10.99 -22.84
CA GLN A 189 0.49 10.29 -22.22
C GLN A 189 0.42 10.63 -20.72
N PRO A 190 -0.77 10.92 -20.17
CA PRO A 190 -0.91 11.16 -18.74
C PRO A 190 -0.47 9.96 -17.91
N PHE A 191 0.29 10.21 -16.84
CA PHE A 191 0.58 9.17 -15.86
C PHE A 191 -0.72 8.66 -15.21
N PRO A 192 -0.75 7.42 -14.66
CA PRO A 192 -1.92 6.84 -14.01
C PRO A 192 -2.19 7.45 -12.63
N PHE A 193 -2.36 8.77 -12.59
CA PHE A 193 -2.57 9.56 -11.39
C PHE A 193 -4.06 9.87 -11.24
N THR A 194 -4.60 9.62 -10.06
CA THR A 194 -6.04 9.75 -9.78
C THR A 194 -6.27 10.51 -8.48
N ALA A 195 -7.47 11.06 -8.30
CA ALA A 195 -7.85 11.74 -7.07
C ALA A 195 -9.30 11.46 -6.70
N GLN A 196 -9.59 11.42 -5.39
CA GLN A 196 -10.94 11.30 -4.85
C GLN A 196 -11.12 12.14 -3.58
N LEU A 197 -12.38 12.43 -3.24
CA LEU A 197 -12.73 13.06 -1.96
C LEU A 197 -12.77 12.02 -0.83
N PHE A 198 -12.37 12.43 0.37
CA PHE A 198 -12.39 11.54 1.52
C PHE A 198 -12.63 12.26 2.85
N SER A 199 -13.40 11.62 3.72
CA SER A 199 -13.53 12.03 5.12
C SER A 199 -13.49 10.82 6.03
N ALA A 200 -12.44 10.70 6.84
CA ALA A 200 -12.39 9.71 7.92
C ALA A 200 -13.53 9.90 8.93
N LEU A 201 -13.92 11.15 9.20
CA LEU A 201 -14.94 11.50 10.18
C LEU A 201 -16.36 11.17 9.70
N LYS A 202 -16.67 11.49 8.44
CA LYS A 202 -17.99 11.29 7.83
C LYS A 202 -18.07 10.03 6.95
N ARG A 203 -16.99 9.26 6.86
CA ARG A 203 -16.84 8.07 6.01
C ARG A 203 -17.18 8.31 4.53
N ILE A 204 -16.83 9.49 4.02
CA ILE A 204 -16.98 9.85 2.61
C ILE A 204 -15.85 9.19 1.81
N GLY A 205 -16.16 8.60 0.66
CA GLY A 205 -15.17 8.01 -0.27
C GLY A 205 -14.49 6.73 0.23
N LEU A 206 -15.01 6.10 1.29
CA LEU A 206 -14.35 4.96 1.93
C LEU A 206 -14.32 3.70 1.04
N GLU A 207 -15.45 3.41 0.38
CA GLU A 207 -15.56 2.26 -0.52
C GLU A 207 -14.67 2.44 -1.75
N GLU A 208 -14.77 3.59 -2.42
CA GLU A 208 -13.92 3.97 -3.55
C GLU A 208 -12.41 3.84 -3.22
N ALA A 209 -11.99 4.33 -2.04
CA ALA A 209 -10.60 4.23 -1.63
C ALA A 209 -10.17 2.79 -1.35
N ASN A 210 -11.04 1.98 -0.72
CA ASN A 210 -10.75 0.56 -0.49
C ASN A 210 -10.56 -0.18 -1.81
N ASP A 211 -11.50 -0.01 -2.75
CA ASP A 211 -11.46 -0.68 -4.05
C ASP A 211 -10.23 -0.26 -4.83
N LYS A 212 -9.90 1.04 -4.84
CA LYS A 212 -8.71 1.53 -5.51
C LYS A 212 -7.42 0.99 -4.89
N ILE A 213 -7.31 0.95 -3.56
CA ILE A 213 -6.12 0.40 -2.89
C ILE A 213 -5.97 -1.09 -3.18
N LEU A 214 -7.07 -1.86 -3.20
CA LEU A 214 -7.04 -3.28 -3.54
C LEU A 214 -6.68 -3.51 -5.02
N GLU A 215 -7.18 -2.67 -5.93
CA GLU A 215 -6.78 -2.67 -7.34
C GLU A 215 -5.28 -2.42 -7.49
N LEU A 216 -4.75 -1.37 -6.85
CA LEU A 216 -3.33 -1.02 -6.89
C LEU A 216 -2.44 -2.11 -6.28
N ALA A 217 -2.95 -2.84 -5.28
CA ALA A 217 -2.27 -3.98 -4.67
C ALA A 217 -2.39 -5.28 -5.48
N GLY A 218 -3.15 -5.31 -6.58
CA GLY A 218 -3.41 -6.52 -7.37
C GLY A 218 -4.32 -7.54 -6.65
N LEU A 219 -5.17 -7.09 -5.73
CA LEU A 219 -6.04 -7.92 -4.88
C LEU A 219 -7.52 -7.83 -5.24
N ASN A 220 -7.86 -7.20 -6.36
CA ASN A 220 -9.23 -7.05 -6.87
C ASN A 220 -9.76 -8.29 -7.61
N GLN A 221 -8.92 -9.29 -7.88
CA GLN A 221 -9.36 -10.58 -8.42
C GLN A 221 -9.71 -11.55 -7.27
N PRO A 222 -10.79 -12.35 -7.40
CA PRO A 222 -11.03 -13.49 -6.52
C PRO A 222 -9.78 -14.38 -6.51
N LEU A 223 -9.49 -15.01 -5.38
CA LEU A 223 -8.51 -16.09 -5.33
C LEU A 223 -8.92 -17.10 -6.42
N GLU A 224 -8.10 -17.28 -7.46
CA GLU A 224 -8.18 -18.50 -8.23
C GLU A 224 -8.02 -19.63 -7.21
N THR A 225 -9.08 -20.40 -7.02
CA THR A 225 -8.99 -21.66 -6.29
C THR A 225 -7.94 -22.46 -7.05
N ALA A 226 -6.76 -22.61 -6.46
CA ALA A 226 -5.74 -23.49 -6.99
C ALA A 226 -6.44 -24.82 -7.31
N GLU A 227 -6.55 -25.16 -8.59
CA GLU A 227 -7.04 -26.47 -8.98
C GLU A 227 -6.13 -27.49 -8.29
N PRO A 228 -6.69 -28.50 -7.60
CA PRO A 228 -5.88 -29.51 -6.97
C PRO A 228 -5.05 -30.16 -8.07
N VAL A 229 -3.73 -29.99 -7.99
CA VAL A 229 -2.77 -30.70 -8.82
C VAL A 229 -3.09 -32.18 -8.64
N ALA A 230 -3.65 -32.79 -9.68
CA ALA A 230 -3.98 -34.21 -9.68
C ALA A 230 -2.71 -34.99 -9.29
N PRO A 231 -2.78 -35.94 -8.34
CA PRO A 231 -1.62 -36.72 -7.97
C PRO A 231 -1.12 -37.45 -9.23
N ALA A 232 0.15 -37.24 -9.54
CA ALA A 232 0.83 -37.93 -10.62
C ALA A 232 0.57 -39.43 -10.48
N ALA A 233 -0.03 -40.02 -11.52
CA ALA A 233 -0.24 -41.45 -11.60
C ALA A 233 1.13 -42.14 -11.47
N LEU A 234 1.34 -42.81 -10.34
CA LEU A 234 2.42 -43.78 -10.20
C LEU A 234 2.19 -44.85 -11.26
N ALA A 235 3.06 -44.85 -12.28
CA ALA A 235 3.14 -45.92 -13.24
C ALA A 235 3.41 -47.22 -12.47
N ASN A 236 2.40 -48.08 -12.46
CA ASN A 236 2.47 -49.43 -11.95
C ASN A 236 3.31 -50.24 -12.96
N GLU A 237 4.63 -50.30 -12.78
CA GLU A 237 5.43 -51.30 -13.47
C GLU A 237 5.04 -52.68 -12.93
N GLY A 238 4.33 -53.43 -13.77
CA GLY A 238 3.85 -54.76 -13.47
C GLY A 238 5.01 -55.71 -13.22
N VAL A 239 5.09 -56.22 -11.99
CA VAL A 239 5.80 -57.47 -11.69
C VAL A 239 4.93 -58.61 -12.25
N GLY A 240 5.24 -59.02 -13.47
CA GLY A 240 4.72 -60.26 -14.05
C GLY A 240 5.49 -61.45 -13.49
N SER A 241 4.83 -62.25 -12.66
CA SER A 241 5.25 -63.62 -12.33
C SER A 241 4.67 -64.60 -13.35
N ALA A 242 5.53 -65.42 -13.95
CA ALA A 242 5.14 -66.72 -14.50
C ALA A 242 6.36 -67.63 -14.56
N ASP A 243 6.41 -68.59 -13.63
CA ASP A 243 7.19 -69.82 -13.71
C ASP A 243 6.85 -70.60 -15.00
N THR A 244 7.84 -71.27 -15.60
CA THR A 244 7.78 -72.73 -15.89
C THR A 244 9.09 -73.24 -16.50
N ASN A 245 9.76 -74.09 -15.71
CA ASN A 245 10.28 -75.43 -16.04
C ASN A 245 11.23 -75.67 -17.25
N THR A 246 12.50 -75.94 -16.92
CA THR A 246 13.45 -77.03 -17.33
C THR A 246 13.31 -77.71 -18.72
N PRO A 247 14.43 -78.08 -19.41
CA PRO A 247 15.08 -79.37 -19.09
C PRO A 247 16.61 -79.51 -19.39
N GLN A 248 17.17 -80.64 -18.91
CA GLN A 248 18.41 -81.35 -19.27
C GLN A 248 19.72 -80.88 -18.59
N ALA A 249 20.59 -81.75 -18.06
CA ALA A 249 20.83 -83.18 -18.28
C ALA A 249 21.29 -83.90 -17.00
#